data_AF-A0A6V8MSP0-F1
#
_entry.id   AF-A0A6V8MSP0-F1
#
_cell.length_a   1.000
_cell.length_b   1.000
_cell.length_c   1.000
_cell.angle_alpha   90.00
_cell.angle_beta   90.00
_cell.angle_gamma   90.00
#
_symmetry.space_group_name_H-M   'P 1'
#
loop_
_entity.id
_entity.type
_entity.pdbx_description
1 polymer ?
#
loop_
_entity_poly.entity_id
_entity_poly.type
_entity_poly.pdbx_seq_one_letter_code
_entity_poly.pdbx_strand_id
1 'polypeptide(L)'
;MAQKHTIHFDLLSNATDSFKRVVELLAWKEFGSNHARLKQALAGSAHCVELLLKARLHDKDPELIWCNPQKTKTVSILSAVRLLKKIGVAFSSDDESFLDHLRETRNNLQHHEWRTTEKEAQATIGNALSFALAFANYELGQDMATVFKEDDTWTLFVSELPEFVRAHGKRLEARIRAQGDYPSCCDECGELTVPSNDGTCALCGHWQSFQE
;
A
#
# COMPACT_ATOMS: atom_id res chain seq x y z
N MET A 1 34.22 25.26 -10.81
CA MET A 1 33.95 24.40 -9.63
C MET A 1 32.71 23.60 -9.93
N ALA A 2 32.78 22.26 -9.97
CA ALA A 2 31.61 21.44 -10.23
C ALA A 2 30.65 21.52 -9.03
N GLN A 3 29.41 21.93 -9.28
CA GLN A 3 28.36 22.01 -8.26
C GLN A 3 28.06 20.58 -7.77
N LYS A 4 28.38 20.28 -6.51
CA LYS A 4 28.02 18.99 -5.90
C LYS A 4 26.50 18.85 -5.96
N HIS A 5 26.03 17.90 -6.75
CA HIS A 5 24.62 17.54 -6.80
C HIS A 5 24.31 16.70 -5.56
N THR A 6 23.61 17.30 -4.60
CA THR A 6 23.12 16.59 -3.42
C THR A 6 21.79 15.94 -3.77
N ILE A 7 21.67 14.64 -3.53
CA ILE A 7 20.42 13.88 -3.68
C ILE A 7 19.84 13.65 -2.29
N HIS A 8 18.54 13.91 -2.12
CA HIS A 8 17.81 13.73 -0.87
C HIS A 8 16.77 12.63 -1.02
N PHE A 9 16.73 11.70 -0.07
CA PHE A 9 15.81 10.57 -0.04
C PHE A 9 15.00 10.62 1.27
N ASP A 10 13.78 11.15 1.22
CA ASP A 10 12.90 11.19 2.38
C ASP A 10 12.05 9.91 2.52
N LEU A 11 11.43 9.73 3.69
CA LEU A 11 10.66 8.53 4.01
C LEU A 11 9.44 8.33 3.09
N LEU A 12 8.75 9.40 2.70
CA LEU A 12 7.53 9.32 1.89
C LEU A 12 7.87 9.03 0.43
N SER A 13 8.88 9.70 -0.13
CA SER A 13 9.39 9.41 -1.46
C SER A 13 9.89 7.96 -1.55
N ASN A 14 10.67 7.49 -0.57
CA ASN A 14 11.13 6.11 -0.52
C ASN A 14 9.98 5.08 -0.40
N ALA A 15 8.91 5.41 0.34
CA ALA A 15 7.73 4.57 0.45
C ALA A 15 6.98 4.48 -0.89
N THR A 16 6.87 5.62 -1.59
CA THR A 16 6.24 5.74 -2.90
C THR A 16 7.04 4.98 -3.96
N ASP A 17 8.37 5.07 -3.94
CA ASP A 17 9.24 4.29 -4.84
C ASP A 17 9.13 2.79 -4.57
N SER A 18 9.03 2.40 -3.30
CA SER A 18 8.81 0.99 -2.91
C SER A 18 7.46 0.48 -3.42
N PHE A 19 6.41 1.27 -3.26
CA PHE A 19 5.08 0.98 -3.82
C PHE A 19 5.17 0.84 -5.34
N LYS A 20 5.80 1.82 -6.00
CA LYS A 20 5.95 1.86 -7.45
C LYS A 20 6.60 0.60 -7.98
N ARG A 21 7.71 0.21 -7.37
CA ARG A 21 8.46 -0.98 -7.76
C ARG A 21 7.65 -2.27 -7.60
N VAL A 22 6.84 -2.38 -6.54
CA VAL A 22 5.98 -3.57 -6.35
C VAL A 22 4.94 -3.67 -7.45
N VAL A 23 4.26 -2.57 -7.79
CA VAL A 23 3.26 -2.53 -8.85
C VAL A 23 3.88 -2.92 -10.19
N GLU A 24 5.02 -2.30 -10.56
CA GLU A 24 5.74 -2.63 -11.80
C GLU A 24 6.14 -4.11 -11.88
N LEU A 25 6.66 -4.67 -10.77
CA LEU A 25 7.06 -6.08 -10.70
C LEU A 25 5.90 -7.03 -10.98
N LEU A 26 4.69 -6.67 -10.54
CA LEU A 26 3.50 -7.50 -10.67
C LEU A 26 2.78 -7.29 -12.00
N ALA A 27 2.78 -6.06 -12.53
CA ALA A 27 2.17 -5.71 -13.80
C ALA A 27 2.94 -6.30 -15.00
N TRP A 28 4.23 -6.00 -15.12
CA TRP A 28 4.97 -6.25 -16.36
C TRP A 28 5.54 -7.66 -16.45
N LYS A 29 5.76 -8.35 -15.32
CA LYS A 29 6.28 -9.73 -15.23
C LYS A 29 7.57 -10.02 -16.03
N GLU A 30 8.30 -9.00 -16.45
CA GLU A 30 9.48 -9.11 -17.34
C GLU A 30 10.71 -9.69 -16.65
N PHE A 31 10.76 -9.68 -15.32
CA PHE A 31 11.96 -10.03 -14.55
C PHE A 31 11.76 -11.28 -13.69
N GLY A 32 12.68 -12.23 -13.79
CA GLY A 32 12.80 -13.39 -12.90
C GLY A 32 11.66 -14.40 -12.99
N SER A 33 11.70 -15.41 -12.12
CA SER A 33 10.59 -16.37 -11.98
C SER A 33 9.41 -15.75 -11.22
N ASN A 34 8.22 -16.34 -11.37
CA ASN A 34 7.04 -15.91 -10.61
C ASN A 34 7.30 -15.86 -9.10
N HIS A 35 7.99 -16.88 -8.56
CA HIS A 35 8.34 -16.95 -7.13
C HIS A 35 9.30 -15.85 -6.71
N ALA A 36 10.29 -15.52 -7.54
CA ALA A 36 11.22 -14.43 -7.24
C ALA A 36 10.49 -13.08 -7.21
N ARG A 37 9.57 -12.85 -8.14
CA ARG A 37 8.73 -11.64 -8.16
C ARG A 37 7.84 -11.53 -6.95
N LEU A 38 7.10 -12.59 -6.60
CA LEU A 38 6.24 -12.61 -5.41
C LEU A 38 7.03 -12.36 -4.12
N LYS A 39 8.21 -12.98 -4.00
CA LYS A 39 9.13 -12.72 -2.89
C LYS A 39 9.55 -11.24 -2.81
N GLN A 40 9.94 -10.64 -3.94
CA GLN A 40 10.34 -9.23 -3.99
C GLN A 40 9.15 -8.30 -3.71
N ALA A 41 7.99 -8.59 -4.28
CA ALA A 41 6.76 -7.83 -4.07
C ALA A 41 6.33 -7.84 -2.61
N LEU A 42 6.41 -9.00 -1.94
CA LEU A 42 6.11 -9.13 -0.52
C LEU A 42 7.07 -8.32 0.35
N ALA A 43 8.38 -8.42 0.09
CA ALA A 43 9.40 -7.64 0.80
C ALA A 43 9.22 -6.13 0.58
N GLY A 44 8.97 -5.72 -0.66
CA GLY A 44 8.74 -4.33 -1.03
C GLY A 44 7.46 -3.76 -0.42
N SER A 45 6.38 -4.55 -0.38
CA SER A 45 5.12 -4.14 0.25
C SER A 45 5.28 -3.93 1.74
N ALA A 46 5.95 -4.84 2.44
CA ALA A 46 6.25 -4.69 3.87
C ALA A 46 7.13 -3.46 4.13
N HIS A 47 8.12 -3.20 3.26
CA HIS A 47 8.98 -2.03 3.36
C HIS A 47 8.20 -0.72 3.15
N CYS A 48 7.35 -0.67 2.12
CA CYS A 48 6.47 0.47 1.85
C CYS A 48 5.59 0.79 3.08
N VAL A 49 4.90 -0.20 3.63
CA VAL A 49 4.07 -0.05 4.83
C VAL A 49 4.89 0.46 6.01
N GLU A 50 6.07 -0.10 6.27
CA GLU A 50 6.94 0.35 7.36
C GLU A 50 7.37 1.81 7.18
N LEU A 51 7.71 2.23 5.97
CA LEU A 51 8.11 3.60 5.67
C LEU A 51 6.95 4.59 5.80
N LEU A 52 5.74 4.24 5.37
CA LEU A 52 4.56 5.11 5.53
C LEU A 52 4.24 5.35 7.01
N LEU A 53 4.25 4.30 7.83
CA LEU A 53 4.04 4.42 9.28
C LEU A 53 5.11 5.32 9.92
N LYS A 54 6.36 5.18 9.50
CA LYS A 54 7.46 6.04 9.97
C LYS A 54 7.34 7.47 9.47
N ALA A 55 6.95 7.68 8.22
CA ALA A 55 6.73 9.01 7.65
C ALA A 55 5.68 9.76 8.46
N ARG A 56 4.58 9.08 8.83
CA ARG A 56 3.53 9.67 9.67
C ARG A 56 4.00 10.04 11.08
N LEU A 57 4.85 9.21 11.69
CA LEU A 57 5.49 9.53 12.96
C LEU A 57 6.45 10.70 12.84
N HIS A 58 7.27 10.70 11.80
CA HIS A 58 8.26 11.75 11.53
C HIS A 58 7.61 13.11 11.27
N ASP A 59 6.49 13.14 10.55
CA ASP A 59 5.67 14.33 10.34
C ASP A 59 5.19 14.93 11.68
N LYS A 60 4.84 14.08 12.65
CA LYS A 60 4.46 14.52 13.99
C LYS A 60 5.66 15.03 14.80
N ASP A 61 6.73 14.24 14.86
CA ASP A 61 7.99 14.55 15.54
C ASP A 61 9.09 13.60 15.01
N PRO A 62 10.19 14.12 14.42
CA PRO A 62 11.31 13.32 13.92
C PRO A 62 11.93 12.36 14.93
N GLU A 63 11.79 12.59 16.24
CA GLU A 63 12.32 11.69 17.27
C GLU A 63 11.53 10.37 17.38
N LEU A 64 10.26 10.37 16.98
CA LEU A 64 9.37 9.21 17.15
C LEU A 64 9.72 8.02 16.26
N ILE A 65 10.56 8.20 15.25
CA ILE A 65 11.03 7.09 14.41
C ILE A 65 12.07 6.22 15.11
N TRP A 66 12.64 6.67 16.24
CA TRP A 66 13.74 6.00 16.94
C TRP A 66 13.24 5.19 18.14
N CYS A 67 13.78 3.98 18.29
CA CYS A 67 13.52 3.13 19.46
C CYS A 67 14.32 3.55 20.70
N ASN A 68 15.40 4.33 20.51
CA ASN A 68 16.32 4.70 21.57
C ASN A 68 16.87 6.13 21.39
N PRO A 69 17.31 6.78 22.47
CA PRO A 69 17.88 8.13 22.41
C PRO A 69 19.16 8.23 21.57
N GLN A 70 19.90 7.12 21.43
CA GLN A 70 21.14 7.06 20.65
C GLN A 70 20.89 7.01 19.13
N LYS A 71 19.64 6.89 18.68
CA LYS A 71 19.25 6.86 17.26
C LYS A 71 19.98 5.76 16.47
N THR A 72 20.14 4.59 17.07
CA THR A 72 20.80 3.44 16.42
C THR A 72 19.83 2.45 15.81
N LYS A 73 18.55 2.52 16.19
CA LYS A 73 17.51 1.60 15.72
C LYS A 73 16.20 2.34 15.54
N THR A 74 15.59 2.20 14.36
CA THR A 74 14.26 2.74 14.09
C THR A 74 13.15 1.80 14.57
N VAL A 75 11.96 2.35 14.77
CA VAL A 75 10.75 1.60 15.14
C VAL A 75 10.39 0.54 14.10
N SER A 76 9.92 -0.62 14.57
CA SER A 76 9.28 -1.65 13.73
C SER A 76 7.83 -1.28 13.43
N ILE A 77 7.18 -1.99 12.49
CA ILE A 77 5.74 -1.83 12.17
C ILE A 77 4.87 -1.78 13.45
N LEU A 78 4.96 -2.79 14.32
CA LEU A 78 4.18 -2.81 15.57
C LEU A 78 4.48 -1.65 16.52
N SER A 79 5.75 -1.28 16.62
CA SER A 79 6.13 -0.15 17.48
C SER A 79 5.59 1.16 16.92
N ALA A 80 5.61 1.30 15.59
CA ALA A 80 5.04 2.45 14.91
C ALA A 80 3.53 2.52 15.11
N VAL A 81 2.79 1.44 14.89
CA VAL A 81 1.33 1.37 15.12
C VAL A 81 0.98 1.78 16.56
N ARG A 82 1.69 1.25 17.56
CA ARG A 82 1.45 1.64 18.97
C ARG A 82 1.68 3.12 19.24
N LEU A 83 2.72 3.72 18.65
CA LEU A 83 3.01 5.14 18.81
C LEU A 83 1.98 6.00 18.08
N LEU A 84 1.58 5.60 16.86
CA LEU A 84 0.56 6.26 16.06
C LEU A 84 -0.80 6.28 16.78
N LYS A 85 -1.19 5.16 17.42
CA LYS A 85 -2.39 5.11 18.27
C LYS A 85 -2.35 6.11 19.44
N LYS A 86 -1.18 6.32 20.06
CA LYS A 86 -1.02 7.31 21.14
C LYS A 86 -1.18 8.75 20.68
N ILE A 87 -0.93 9.03 19.40
CA ILE A 87 -1.08 10.37 18.81
C ILE A 87 -2.40 10.54 18.04
N GLY A 88 -3.33 9.59 18.16
CA GLY A 88 -4.70 9.70 17.67
C GLY A 88 -5.00 9.02 16.33
N VAL A 89 -4.04 8.28 15.75
CA VAL A 89 -4.29 7.52 14.51
C VAL A 89 -5.11 6.26 14.83
N ALA A 90 -6.22 6.08 14.12
CA ALA A 90 -7.08 4.92 14.28
C ALA A 90 -6.63 3.75 13.39
N PHE A 91 -6.71 2.54 13.93
CA PHE A 91 -6.51 1.29 13.20
C PHE A 91 -7.69 0.38 13.49
N SER A 92 -8.17 -0.33 12.47
CA SER A 92 -9.14 -1.40 12.68
C SER A 92 -8.46 -2.62 13.33
N SER A 93 -9.24 -3.49 13.98
CA SER A 93 -8.72 -4.76 14.51
C SER A 93 -8.07 -5.61 13.41
N ASP A 94 -8.64 -5.55 12.21
CA ASP A 94 -8.18 -6.31 11.05
C ASP A 94 -6.86 -5.76 10.54
N ASP A 95 -6.70 -4.43 10.49
CA ASP A 95 -5.41 -3.79 10.16
C ASP A 95 -4.33 -4.15 11.17
N GLU A 96 -4.63 -4.11 12.48
CA GLU A 96 -3.66 -4.45 13.51
C GLU A 96 -3.20 -5.90 13.40
N SER A 97 -4.14 -6.84 13.22
CA SER A 97 -3.83 -8.26 13.03
C SER A 97 -3.03 -8.49 11.75
N PHE A 98 -3.41 -7.83 10.65
CA PHE A 98 -2.70 -7.93 9.38
C PHE A 98 -1.27 -7.39 9.46
N LEU A 99 -1.07 -6.22 10.09
CA LEU A 99 0.24 -5.59 10.22
C LEU A 99 1.20 -6.42 11.08
N ASP A 100 0.68 -7.13 12.09
CA ASP A 100 1.49 -8.10 12.85
C ASP A 100 1.90 -9.28 11.97
N HIS A 101 0.95 -9.88 11.25
CA HIS A 101 1.25 -10.97 10.32
C HIS A 101 2.25 -10.55 9.22
N LEU A 102 2.14 -9.34 8.69
CA LEU A 102 3.05 -8.80 7.68
C LEU A 102 4.48 -8.65 8.22
N ARG A 103 4.62 -8.19 9.47
CA ARG A 103 5.92 -8.14 10.17
C ARG A 103 6.54 -9.52 10.29
N GLU A 104 5.78 -10.51 10.74
CA GLU A 104 6.27 -11.88 10.92
C GLU A 104 6.69 -12.50 9.60
N THR A 105 5.86 -12.34 8.58
CA THR A 105 6.15 -12.78 7.22
C THR A 105 7.43 -12.15 6.68
N ARG A 106 7.61 -10.83 6.84
CA ARG A 106 8.84 -10.13 6.43
C ARG A 106 10.07 -10.64 7.18
N ASN A 107 9.96 -10.89 8.49
CA ASN A 107 11.06 -11.44 9.29
C ASN A 107 11.43 -12.85 8.84
N ASN A 108 10.44 -13.71 8.61
CA ASN A 108 10.66 -15.06 8.10
C ASN A 108 11.33 -15.03 6.73
N LEU A 109 10.88 -14.16 5.82
CA LEU A 109 11.46 -14.02 4.49
C LEU A 109 12.94 -13.60 4.49
N GLN A 110 13.35 -12.81 5.48
CA GLN A 110 14.70 -12.28 5.60
C GLN A 110 15.67 -13.16 6.38
N HIS A 111 15.17 -13.87 7.40
CA HIS A 111 16.02 -14.52 8.40
C HIS A 111 15.79 -16.03 8.51
N HIS A 112 14.72 -16.58 7.92
CA HIS A 112 14.33 -17.98 8.07
C HIS A 112 13.94 -18.61 6.72
N GLU A 113 13.69 -19.91 6.73
CA GLU A 113 12.99 -20.56 5.62
C GLU A 113 11.48 -20.25 5.76
N TRP A 114 10.87 -19.79 4.68
CA TRP A 114 9.44 -19.48 4.63
C TRP A 114 8.79 -20.24 3.49
N ARG A 115 7.64 -20.85 3.78
CA ARG A 115 6.85 -21.64 2.83
C ARG A 115 5.42 -21.13 2.84
N THR A 116 4.87 -20.93 1.66
CA THR A 116 3.50 -20.44 1.44
C THR A 116 3.04 -20.89 0.05
N THR A 117 1.74 -20.81 -0.21
CA THR A 117 1.21 -20.89 -1.57
C THR A 117 1.30 -19.54 -2.29
N GLU A 118 1.29 -19.55 -3.63
CA GLU A 118 1.28 -18.32 -4.43
C GLU A 118 0.08 -17.42 -4.10
N LYS A 119 -1.10 -18.03 -3.91
CA LYS A 119 -2.33 -17.34 -3.55
C LYS A 119 -2.24 -16.63 -2.19
N GLU A 120 -1.65 -17.25 -1.19
CA GLU A 120 -1.43 -16.62 0.12
C GLU A 120 -0.43 -15.46 0.03
N ALA A 121 0.63 -15.61 -0.78
CA ALA A 121 1.57 -14.53 -1.04
C ALA A 121 0.87 -13.34 -1.72
N GLN A 122 0.09 -13.59 -2.77
CA GLN A 122 -0.71 -12.58 -3.46
C GLN A 122 -1.73 -11.91 -2.52
N ALA A 123 -2.39 -12.67 -1.66
CA ALA A 123 -3.30 -12.13 -0.65
C ALA A 123 -2.58 -11.20 0.33
N THR A 124 -1.39 -11.59 0.78
CA THR A 124 -0.60 -10.76 1.71
C THR A 124 -0.14 -9.47 1.05
N ILE A 125 0.34 -9.56 -0.20
CA ILE A 125 0.74 -8.40 -1.01
C ILE A 125 -0.46 -7.48 -1.24
N GLY A 126 -1.60 -8.02 -1.69
CA GLY A 126 -2.79 -7.23 -1.99
C GLY A 126 -3.34 -6.49 -0.77
N ASN A 127 -3.36 -7.14 0.40
CA ASN A 127 -3.74 -6.47 1.65
C ASN A 127 -2.72 -5.40 2.07
N ALA A 128 -1.41 -5.64 1.88
CA ALA A 128 -0.37 -4.66 2.20
C ALA A 128 -0.48 -3.40 1.33
N LEU A 129 -0.68 -3.57 0.01
CA LEU A 129 -0.84 -2.46 -0.93
C LEU A 129 -2.16 -1.72 -0.70
N SER A 130 -3.24 -2.45 -0.42
CA SER A 130 -4.53 -1.85 -0.07
C SER A 130 -4.43 -1.00 1.20
N PHE A 131 -3.76 -1.50 2.25
CA PHE A 131 -3.47 -0.73 3.46
C PHE A 131 -2.58 0.47 3.15
N ALA A 132 -1.50 0.28 2.38
CA ALA A 132 -0.55 1.35 2.05
C ALA A 132 -1.21 2.53 1.34
N LEU A 133 -2.04 2.26 0.32
CA LEU A 133 -2.78 3.29 -0.41
C LEU A 133 -3.75 4.05 0.50
N ALA A 134 -4.55 3.32 1.28
CA ALA A 134 -5.49 3.93 2.21
C ALA A 134 -4.76 4.79 3.24
N PHE A 135 -3.72 4.25 3.88
CA PHE A 135 -2.96 4.96 4.90
C PHE A 135 -2.26 6.19 4.34
N ALA A 136 -1.59 6.09 3.18
CA ALA A 136 -0.95 7.23 2.54
C ALA A 136 -1.96 8.34 2.19
N ASN A 137 -3.14 7.97 1.70
CA ASN A 137 -4.18 8.95 1.37
C ASN A 137 -4.71 9.67 2.63
N TYR A 138 -5.10 8.91 3.65
CA TYR A 138 -5.75 9.47 4.84
C TYR A 138 -4.81 10.16 5.80
N GLU A 139 -3.65 9.56 6.06
CA GLU A 139 -2.75 10.02 7.12
C GLU A 139 -1.65 10.95 6.60
N LEU A 140 -1.37 10.91 5.29
CA LEU A 140 -0.29 11.67 4.67
C LEU A 140 -0.75 12.55 3.50
N GLY A 141 -2.03 12.49 3.11
CA GLY A 141 -2.57 13.27 1.99
C GLY A 141 -1.98 12.89 0.63
N GLN A 142 -1.39 11.70 0.51
CA GLN A 142 -0.67 11.26 -0.69
C GLN A 142 -1.51 10.25 -1.48
N ASP A 143 -1.82 10.58 -2.74
CA ASP A 143 -2.31 9.61 -3.71
C ASP A 143 -1.12 8.98 -4.45
N MET A 144 -0.69 7.80 -3.97
CA MET A 144 0.44 7.07 -4.57
C MET A 144 0.08 6.41 -5.90
N ALA A 145 -1.20 6.27 -6.25
CA ALA A 145 -1.60 5.65 -7.51
C ALA A 145 -1.53 6.62 -8.70
N THR A 146 -1.40 7.94 -8.45
CA THR A 146 -1.34 8.96 -9.52
C THR A 146 -0.22 8.73 -10.53
N VAL A 147 0.92 8.18 -10.08
CA VAL A 147 2.10 7.95 -10.92
C VAL A 147 1.87 6.94 -12.04
N PHE A 148 0.78 6.19 -11.98
CA PHE A 148 0.38 5.20 -12.98
C PHE A 148 -0.75 5.66 -13.89
N LYS A 149 -1.13 6.94 -13.83
CA LYS A 149 -2.14 7.51 -14.74
C LYS A 149 -1.59 7.78 -16.14
N GLU A 150 -0.27 7.68 -16.32
CA GLU A 150 0.42 8.02 -17.56
C GLU A 150 0.58 6.82 -18.52
N ASP A 151 0.35 5.59 -18.05
CA ASP A 151 0.49 4.36 -18.82
C ASP A 151 -0.47 3.25 -18.37
N ASP A 152 -0.38 2.08 -19.01
CA ASP A 152 -1.24 0.92 -18.72
C ASP A 152 -0.81 0.13 -17.46
N THR A 153 0.19 0.57 -16.71
CA THR A 153 0.74 -0.16 -15.56
C THR A 153 -0.33 -0.44 -14.51
N TRP A 154 -1.18 0.55 -14.21
CA TRP A 154 -2.25 0.38 -13.22
C TRP A 154 -3.28 -0.65 -13.66
N THR A 155 -3.72 -0.56 -14.91
CA THR A 155 -4.70 -1.47 -15.51
C THR A 155 -4.18 -2.89 -15.50
N LEU A 156 -2.93 -3.10 -15.94
CA LEU A 156 -2.26 -4.39 -15.89
C LEU A 156 -2.16 -4.91 -14.45
N PHE A 157 -1.71 -4.09 -13.50
CA PHE A 157 -1.62 -4.48 -12.09
C PHE A 157 -2.96 -4.91 -11.51
N VAL A 158 -4.03 -4.16 -11.74
CA VAL A 158 -5.40 -4.48 -11.30
C VAL A 158 -5.85 -5.82 -11.88
N SER A 159 -5.57 -6.07 -13.17
CA SER A 159 -5.91 -7.35 -13.80
C SER A 159 -5.11 -8.54 -13.25
N GLU A 160 -3.87 -8.30 -12.81
CA GLU A 160 -2.91 -9.34 -12.43
C GLU A 160 -2.92 -9.67 -10.94
N LEU A 161 -3.53 -8.83 -10.09
CA LEU A 161 -3.63 -9.07 -8.66
C LEU A 161 -5.07 -8.95 -8.14
N PRO A 162 -5.94 -9.96 -8.39
CA PRO A 162 -7.33 -9.95 -7.92
C PRO A 162 -7.47 -9.83 -6.39
N GLU A 163 -6.50 -10.33 -5.63
CA GLU A 163 -6.48 -10.20 -4.18
C GLU A 163 -6.35 -8.73 -3.72
N PHE A 164 -5.60 -7.90 -4.46
CA PHE A 164 -5.57 -6.46 -4.23
C PHE A 164 -6.91 -5.82 -4.58
N VAL A 165 -7.47 -6.17 -5.74
CA VAL A 165 -8.76 -5.62 -6.21
C VAL A 165 -9.84 -5.81 -5.15
N ARG A 166 -9.97 -7.02 -4.61
CA ARG A 166 -10.94 -7.32 -3.54
C ARG A 166 -10.64 -6.61 -2.23
N ALA A 167 -9.36 -6.58 -1.82
CA ALA A 167 -8.98 -5.97 -0.56
C ALA A 167 -9.14 -4.44 -0.59
N HIS A 168 -8.80 -3.80 -1.71
CA HIS A 168 -8.90 -2.35 -1.87
C HIS A 168 -10.33 -1.93 -2.23
N GLY A 169 -11.03 -2.73 -3.04
CA GLY A 169 -12.45 -2.54 -3.38
C GLY A 169 -13.33 -2.42 -2.14
N LYS A 170 -13.19 -3.35 -1.19
CA LYS A 170 -13.90 -3.30 0.11
C LYS A 170 -13.62 -2.03 0.90
N ARG A 171 -12.37 -1.55 0.93
CA ARG A 171 -12.01 -0.31 1.63
C ARG A 171 -12.62 0.91 0.95
N LEU A 172 -12.58 0.95 -0.37
CA LEU A 172 -13.16 2.03 -1.17
C LEU A 172 -14.69 2.04 -1.05
N GLU A 173 -15.34 0.88 -1.11
CA GLU A 173 -16.79 0.76 -0.90
C GLU A 173 -17.18 1.31 0.47
N ALA A 174 -16.51 0.85 1.54
CA ALA A 174 -16.78 1.32 2.90
C ALA A 174 -16.58 2.84 3.03
N ARG A 175 -15.56 3.39 2.36
CA ARG A 175 -15.29 4.83 2.30
C ARG A 175 -16.41 5.61 1.61
N ILE A 176 -16.81 5.18 0.42
CA ILE A 176 -17.85 5.84 -0.37
C ILE A 176 -19.17 5.84 0.44
N ARG A 177 -19.51 4.70 1.06
CA ARG A 177 -20.67 4.58 1.94
C ARG A 177 -20.59 5.48 3.17
N ALA A 178 -19.42 5.60 3.79
CA ALA A 178 -19.23 6.50 4.94
C ALA A 178 -19.40 7.98 4.56
N GLN A 179 -19.23 8.33 3.28
CA GLN A 179 -19.49 9.67 2.74
C GLN A 179 -20.98 9.90 2.37
N GLY A 180 -21.84 8.90 2.60
CA GLY A 180 -23.27 8.98 2.32
C GLY A 180 -23.66 8.65 0.88
N ASP A 181 -22.72 8.10 0.09
CA ASP A 181 -22.97 7.67 -1.29
C ASP A 181 -23.15 6.14 -1.38
N TYR A 182 -23.80 5.67 -2.44
CA TYR A 182 -24.12 4.27 -2.68
C TYR A 182 -23.44 3.79 -3.96
N PRO A 183 -22.21 3.24 -3.88
CA PRO A 183 -21.46 2.91 -5.07
C PRO A 183 -22.12 1.78 -5.86
N SER A 184 -22.01 1.86 -7.18
CA SER A 184 -22.40 0.77 -8.07
C SER A 184 -21.21 -0.13 -8.41
N CYS A 185 -21.53 -1.30 -8.98
CA CYS A 185 -20.53 -2.25 -9.43
C CYS A 185 -19.80 -1.70 -10.66
N CYS A 186 -18.48 -1.77 -10.65
CA CYS A 186 -17.67 -1.48 -11.83
C CYS A 186 -17.81 -2.61 -12.86
N ASP A 187 -18.15 -2.31 -14.11
CA ASP A 187 -18.25 -3.32 -15.18
C ASP A 187 -16.89 -3.87 -15.65
N GLU A 188 -15.80 -3.15 -15.39
CA GLU A 188 -14.43 -3.58 -15.69
C GLU A 188 -13.81 -4.41 -14.54
N CYS A 189 -13.75 -3.87 -13.31
CA CYS A 189 -13.07 -4.54 -12.20
C CYS A 189 -13.98 -5.36 -11.28
N GLY A 190 -15.31 -5.24 -11.43
CA GLY A 190 -16.30 -6.02 -10.68
C GLY A 190 -16.52 -5.61 -9.22
N GLU A 191 -15.91 -4.51 -8.75
CA GLU A 191 -16.00 -4.05 -7.36
C GLU A 191 -16.99 -2.88 -7.21
N LEU A 192 -17.64 -2.76 -6.05
CA LEU A 192 -18.58 -1.69 -5.69
C LEU A 192 -17.85 -0.37 -5.39
N THR A 193 -17.29 0.25 -6.42
CA THR A 193 -16.36 1.38 -6.28
C THR A 193 -16.61 2.54 -7.23
N VAL A 194 -17.72 2.52 -7.97
CA VAL A 194 -18.13 3.64 -8.82
C VAL A 194 -19.07 4.55 -8.02
N PRO A 195 -18.66 5.78 -7.66
CA PRO A 195 -19.54 6.73 -6.97
C PRO A 195 -20.74 7.12 -7.83
N SER A 196 -21.89 7.37 -7.21
CA SER A 196 -23.13 7.69 -7.95
C SER A 196 -23.04 9.00 -8.73
N ASN A 197 -22.14 9.89 -8.31
CA ASN A 197 -21.97 11.23 -8.86
C ASN A 197 -20.81 11.36 -9.86
N ASP A 198 -19.94 10.37 -9.97
CA ASP A 198 -18.68 10.47 -10.73
C ASP A 198 -18.63 9.51 -11.93
N GLY A 199 -19.29 8.35 -11.89
CA GLY A 199 -19.25 7.37 -13.00
C GLY A 199 -17.87 6.76 -13.26
N THR A 200 -16.81 7.34 -12.71
CA THR A 200 -15.44 6.84 -12.71
C THR A 200 -15.22 5.91 -11.52
N CYS A 201 -14.77 4.68 -11.78
CA CYS A 201 -14.41 3.71 -10.76
C CYS A 201 -13.23 4.21 -9.92
N ALA A 202 -13.42 4.33 -8.60
CA ALA A 202 -12.38 4.79 -7.69
C ALA A 202 -11.20 3.81 -7.52
N LEU A 203 -11.33 2.58 -8.03
CA LEU A 203 -10.29 1.54 -7.97
C LEU A 203 -9.47 1.48 -9.25
N CYS A 204 -10.12 1.20 -10.39
CA CYS A 204 -9.42 0.98 -11.67
C CYS A 204 -9.41 2.20 -12.58
N GLY A 205 -10.16 3.26 -12.26
CA GLY A 205 -10.25 4.46 -13.10
C GLY A 205 -11.15 4.32 -14.33
N HIS A 206 -11.77 3.15 -14.54
CA HIS A 206 -12.70 2.93 -15.65
C HIS A 206 -13.93 3.83 -15.52
N TRP A 207 -14.32 4.49 -16.61
CA TRP A 207 -15.53 5.30 -16.66
C TRP A 207 -16.68 4.49 -17.25
N GLN A 208 -17.82 4.48 -16.57
CA GLN A 208 -19.05 3.84 -17.05
C GLN A 208 -20.23 4.80 -17.00
N SER A 209 -21.04 4.78 -18.06
CA SER A 209 -22.27 5.57 -18.13
C SER A 209 -23.39 4.89 -17.37
N PHE A 210 -24.07 5.61 -16.49
CA PHE A 210 -25.37 5.20 -15.98
C PHE A 210 -26.42 5.47 -17.08
N GLN A 211 -26.97 4.42 -17.69
CA GLN A 211 -28.16 4.58 -18.53
C GLN A 211 -29.35 4.89 -17.61
N GLU A 212 -30.02 6.02 -17.86
CA GLU A 212 -31.30 6.40 -17.21
C GLU A 212 -32.41 5.37 -17.46
#